data_AF-A0A200IGL6-F1
#
_entry.id   AF-A0A200IGL6-F1
#
_cell.length_a   1.000
_cell.length_b   1.000
_cell.length_c   1.000
_cell.angle_alpha   90.00
_cell.angle_beta   90.00
_cell.angle_gamma   90.00
#
_symmetry.space_group_name_H-M   'P 1'
#
loop_
_entity.id
_entity.type
_entity.pdbx_description
1 polymer ?
#
loop_
_entity_poly.entity_id
_entity_poly.type
_entity_poly.pdbx_seq_one_letter_code
_entity_poly.pdbx_strand_id
1 'polypeptide(L)'
;MAYLTYQEYQGMNFTKLDPTDFDKLVEKASALIDVQTRNFYQFNDLDSDIVFRQKKFKMAVAAQVEYMYQANATTSLEINSPQSWSVDGMSITEASRYNNTGANESPTILSDDAVLFLSGTGLLYRGLG
;
A
#
# COMPACT_ATOMS: atom_id res chain seq x y z
N MET A 1 -6.66 -10.80 -6.22
CA MET A 1 -7.09 -11.76 -5.18
C MET A 1 -6.85 -11.10 -3.83
N ALA A 2 -7.73 -11.33 -2.86
CA ALA A 2 -7.49 -10.86 -1.49
C ALA A 2 -6.54 -11.83 -0.78
N TYR A 3 -5.43 -11.32 -0.25
CA TYR A 3 -4.42 -12.13 0.48
C TYR A 3 -4.65 -12.18 1.99
N LEU A 4 -5.68 -11.49 2.47
CA LEU A 4 -5.99 -11.32 3.88
C LEU A 4 -7.47 -11.56 4.12
N THR A 5 -7.79 -12.39 5.10
CA THR A 5 -9.17 -12.59 5.56
C THR A 5 -9.54 -11.56 6.63
N TYR A 6 -10.83 -11.27 6.78
CA TYR A 6 -11.32 -10.35 7.82
C TYR A 6 -10.92 -10.80 9.23
N GLN A 7 -10.92 -12.11 9.50
CA GLN A 7 -10.52 -12.66 10.79
C GLN A 7 -9.03 -12.44 11.08
N GLU A 8 -8.16 -12.59 10.07
CA GLU A 8 -6.74 -12.26 10.20
C GLU A 8 -6.54 -10.76 10.43
N TYR A 9 -7.30 -9.92 9.72
CA TYR A 9 -7.25 -8.48 9.89
C TYR A 9 -7.65 -8.03 11.30
N GLN A 10 -8.75 -8.58 11.84
CA GLN A 10 -9.19 -8.31 13.23
C GLN A 10 -8.17 -8.75 14.29
N GLY A 11 -7.38 -9.78 13.99
CA GLY A 11 -6.31 -10.24 14.86
C GLY A 11 -5.07 -9.33 14.86
N MET A 12 -4.98 -8.42 13.90
CA MET A 12 -3.96 -7.38 13.86
C MET A 12 -4.51 -6.12 14.55
N ASN A 13 -3.71 -5.42 15.34
CA ASN A 13 -4.12 -4.25 16.15
C ASN A 13 -4.46 -2.99 15.31
N PHE A 14 -5.11 -3.16 14.16
CA PHE A 14 -5.57 -2.08 13.29
C PHE A 14 -7.01 -1.64 13.60
N THR A 15 -7.46 -0.58 12.95
CA THR A 15 -8.83 -0.07 13.07
C THR A 15 -9.86 -1.15 12.76
N LYS A 16 -10.92 -1.26 13.57
CA LYS A 16 -12.02 -2.20 13.30
C LYS A 16 -12.88 -1.65 12.16
N LEU A 17 -12.83 -2.30 11.01
CA LEU A 17 -13.73 -2.04 9.89
C LEU A 17 -14.98 -2.93 9.93
N ASP A 18 -16.07 -2.45 9.35
CA ASP A 18 -17.20 -3.29 9.00
C ASP A 18 -16.82 -4.29 7.90
N PRO A 19 -17.34 -5.53 7.92
CA PRO A 19 -16.99 -6.57 6.94
C PRO A 19 -17.23 -6.13 5.49
N THR A 20 -18.32 -5.40 5.26
CA THR A 20 -18.71 -4.89 3.93
C THR A 20 -17.70 -3.88 3.37
N ASP A 21 -17.11 -3.07 4.22
CA ASP A 21 -16.12 -2.07 3.80
C ASP A 21 -14.74 -2.71 3.67
N PHE A 22 -14.42 -3.67 4.54
CA PHE A 22 -13.22 -4.48 4.41
C PHE A 22 -13.15 -5.20 3.06
N ASP A 23 -14.21 -5.91 2.64
CA ASP A 23 -14.21 -6.66 1.37
C ASP A 23 -13.99 -5.75 0.15
N LYS A 24 -14.57 -4.54 0.18
CA LYS A 24 -14.36 -3.55 -0.90
C LYS A 24 -12.93 -3.00 -0.93
N LEU A 25 -12.33 -2.80 0.24
CA LEU A 25 -11.01 -2.18 0.38
C LEU A 25 -9.89 -3.20 0.20
N VAL A 26 -10.05 -4.44 0.67
CA VAL A 26 -9.00 -5.46 0.66
C VAL A 26 -8.59 -5.83 -0.76
N GLU A 27 -9.53 -5.90 -1.71
CA GLU A 27 -9.20 -6.18 -3.11
C GLU A 27 -8.35 -5.07 -3.73
N LYS A 28 -8.75 -3.82 -3.50
CA LYS A 28 -8.02 -2.64 -3.98
C LYS A 28 -6.65 -2.52 -3.33
N ALA A 29 -6.58 -2.69 -2.01
CA ALA A 29 -5.33 -2.67 -1.26
C ALA A 29 -4.37 -3.77 -1.74
N SER A 30 -4.89 -4.99 -1.95
CA SER A 30 -4.11 -6.11 -2.49
C SER A 30 -3.56 -5.80 -3.88
N ALA A 31 -4.37 -5.21 -4.76
CA ALA A 31 -3.91 -4.80 -6.10
C ALA A 31 -2.80 -3.74 -6.05
N LEU A 32 -2.91 -2.75 -5.15
CA LEU A 32 -1.87 -1.72 -4.98
C LEU A 32 -0.56 -2.30 -4.46
N ILE A 33 -0.64 -3.20 -3.48
CA ILE A 33 0.54 -3.89 -2.93
C ILE A 33 1.16 -4.83 -3.97
N ASP A 34 0.34 -5.54 -4.76
CA ASP A 34 0.81 -6.36 -5.86
C ASP A 34 1.61 -5.52 -6.87
N VAL A 35 1.06 -4.39 -7.34
CA VAL A 35 1.78 -3.48 -8.24
C VAL A 35 3.10 -3.02 -7.63
N GLN A 36 3.09 -2.64 -6.35
CA GLN A 36 4.30 -2.21 -5.66
C GLN A 36 5.35 -3.31 -5.50
N THR A 37 4.92 -4.56 -5.38
CA THR A 37 5.78 -5.75 -5.28
C THR A 37 6.03 -6.43 -6.63
N ARG A 38 5.76 -5.74 -7.76
CA ARG A 38 5.91 -6.25 -9.14
C ARG A 38 5.10 -7.52 -9.42
N ASN A 39 3.94 -7.64 -8.78
CA ASN A 39 3.04 -8.79 -8.86
C ASN A 39 3.73 -10.10 -8.45
N PHE A 40 4.69 -10.05 -7.51
CA PHE A 40 5.49 -11.22 -7.12
C PHE A 40 4.61 -12.41 -6.75
N TYR A 41 3.56 -12.20 -5.95
CA TYR A 41 2.63 -13.26 -5.52
C TYR A 41 1.50 -13.58 -6.50
N GLN A 42 1.45 -12.89 -7.65
CA GLN A 42 0.64 -13.35 -8.79
C GLN A 42 1.35 -14.49 -9.55
N PHE A 43 2.68 -14.55 -9.47
CA PHE A 43 3.50 -15.57 -10.13
C PHE A 43 4.09 -16.60 -9.16
N ASN A 44 4.12 -16.30 -7.86
CA ASN A 44 4.66 -17.16 -6.81
C ASN A 44 3.59 -17.43 -5.76
N ASP A 45 3.61 -18.62 -5.18
CA ASP A 45 2.69 -18.95 -4.09
C ASP A 45 3.12 -18.27 -2.79
N LEU A 46 2.19 -17.55 -2.16
CA LEU A 46 2.43 -16.86 -0.88
C LEU A 46 2.71 -17.88 0.22
N ASP A 47 1.96 -18.98 0.28
CA ASP A 47 2.06 -19.98 1.36
C ASP A 47 3.38 -20.77 1.32
N SER A 48 3.99 -20.90 0.14
CA SER A 48 5.29 -21.56 -0.04
C SER A 48 6.48 -20.68 0.40
N ASP A 49 6.23 -19.42 0.76
CA ASP A 49 7.29 -18.46 1.06
C ASP A 49 7.78 -18.56 2.53
N ILE A 50 8.83 -17.83 2.89
CA ILE A 50 9.32 -17.68 4.25
C ILE A 50 8.24 -16.97 5.09
N VAL A 51 7.86 -17.59 6.21
CA VAL A 51 6.85 -17.08 7.16
C VAL A 51 7.01 -15.60 7.49
N PHE A 52 8.26 -15.13 7.66
CA PHE A 52 8.56 -13.72 7.89
C PHE A 52 8.04 -12.82 6.76
N ARG A 53 8.34 -13.17 5.51
CA ARG A 53 7.96 -12.39 4.33
C ARG A 53 6.44 -12.43 4.11
N GLN A 54 5.82 -13.59 4.29
CA GLN A 54 4.36 -13.74 4.26
C GLN A 54 3.68 -12.82 5.28
N LYS A 55 4.14 -12.86 6.53
CA LYS A 55 3.57 -12.04 7.61
C LYS A 55 3.71 -10.55 7.30
N LYS A 56 4.89 -10.12 6.86
CA LYS A 56 5.14 -8.73 6.48
C LYS A 56 4.28 -8.27 5.30
N PHE A 57 4.09 -9.12 4.30
CA PHE A 57 3.21 -8.85 3.17
C PHE A 57 1.74 -8.68 3.61
N LYS A 58 1.22 -9.61 4.43
CA LYS A 58 -0.13 -9.51 5.00
C LYS A 58 -0.31 -8.24 5.86
N MET A 59 0.70 -7.86 6.65
CA MET A 59 0.69 -6.61 7.42
C MET A 59 0.68 -5.38 6.51
N ALA A 60 1.39 -5.40 5.38
CA ALA A 60 1.38 -4.30 4.42
C ALA A 60 0.00 -4.12 3.77
N VAL A 61 -0.68 -5.22 3.40
CA VAL A 61 -2.06 -5.17 2.89
C VAL A 61 -3.01 -4.60 3.95
N ALA A 62 -2.89 -5.03 5.21
CA ALA A 62 -3.71 -4.52 6.31
C ALA A 62 -3.50 -3.00 6.55
N ALA A 63 -2.24 -2.53 6.56
CA ALA A 63 -1.92 -1.12 6.69
C ALA A 63 -2.47 -0.29 5.52
N GLN A 64 -2.43 -0.83 4.30
CA GLN A 64 -3.01 -0.18 3.13
C GLN A 64 -4.55 -0.07 3.23
N VAL A 65 -5.24 -1.10 3.72
CA VAL A 65 -6.69 -1.05 3.97
C VAL A 65 -7.03 0.03 4.98
N GLU A 66 -6.28 0.11 6.09
CA GLU A 66 -6.49 1.14 7.11
C GLU A 66 -6.26 2.54 6.55
N TYR A 67 -5.21 2.75 5.76
CA TYR A 67 -4.94 4.03 5.12
C TYR A 67 -6.08 4.45 4.19
N MET A 68 -6.58 3.55 3.35
CA MET A 68 -7.72 3.82 2.47
C MET A 68 -9.00 4.16 3.24
N TYR A 69 -9.22 3.51 4.39
CA TYR A 69 -10.35 3.78 5.26
C TYR A 69 -10.24 5.16 5.93
N GLN A 70 -9.08 5.48 6.51
CA GLN A 70 -8.84 6.77 7.16
C GLN A 70 -8.86 7.95 6.17
N ALA A 71 -8.31 7.75 4.97
CA ALA A 71 -8.29 8.76 3.92
C ALA A 71 -9.69 9.08 3.35
N ASN A 72 -10.73 8.29 3.67
CA ASN A 72 -12.07 8.36 3.06
C ASN A 72 -12.07 8.36 1.53
N ALA A 73 -10.96 7.96 0.93
CA ALA A 73 -10.70 8.11 -0.49
C ALA A 73 -10.42 6.73 -1.05
N THR A 74 -11.45 6.16 -1.69
CA THR A 74 -11.41 4.79 -2.21
C THR A 74 -10.73 4.69 -3.58
N THR A 75 -10.28 5.83 -4.11
CA THR A 75 -9.78 5.98 -5.48
C THR A 75 -8.71 7.08 -5.52
N SER A 76 -7.70 6.90 -6.36
CA SER A 76 -6.66 7.91 -6.62
C SER A 76 -7.24 9.28 -6.98
N LEU A 77 -8.45 9.35 -7.57
CA LEU A 77 -9.15 10.61 -7.87
C LEU A 77 -9.55 11.44 -6.64
N GLU A 78 -9.88 10.80 -5.51
CA GLU A 78 -10.25 11.53 -4.28
C GLU A 78 -9.02 11.91 -3.44
N ILE A 79 -7.94 11.12 -3.54
CA ILE A 79 -6.63 11.45 -2.93
C ILE A 79 -5.90 12.53 -3.78
N ASN A 80 -6.09 12.55 -5.10
CA ASN A 80 -5.42 13.44 -6.05
C ASN A 80 -6.34 14.57 -6.56
N SER A 81 -6.68 15.53 -5.69
CA SER A 81 -6.65 16.92 -6.18
C SER A 81 -5.17 17.26 -6.44
N PRO A 82 -4.79 17.62 -7.69
CA PRO A 82 -3.58 17.15 -8.36
C PRO A 82 -2.32 17.87 -7.91
N GLN A 83 -1.20 17.13 -7.71
CA GLN A 83 0.16 17.56 -8.06
C GLN A 83 1.20 16.47 -7.72
N SER A 84 1.32 15.49 -8.61
CA SER A 84 2.53 14.68 -8.91
C SER A 84 2.19 13.21 -9.06
N TRP A 85 2.53 12.69 -10.24
CA TRP A 85 2.43 11.30 -10.62
C TRP A 85 3.86 10.78 -10.69
N SER A 86 4.11 9.59 -10.15
CA SER A 86 5.35 8.87 -10.34
C SER A 86 4.99 7.43 -10.70
N VAL A 87 4.90 7.17 -12.00
CA VAL A 87 4.87 5.82 -12.56
C VAL A 87 6.25 5.59 -13.15
N ASP A 88 6.90 4.56 -12.60
CA ASP A 88 8.18 4.01 -13.03
C ASP A 88 9.41 4.91 -12.84
N GLY A 89 10.09 4.71 -11.71
CA GLY A 89 11.52 5.07 -11.53
C GLY A 89 11.91 6.54 -11.33
N MET A 90 11.06 7.54 -11.56
CA MET A 90 11.42 8.97 -11.35
C MET A 90 10.29 9.77 -10.68
N SER A 91 10.62 10.44 -9.57
CA SER A 91 9.76 11.41 -8.89
C SER A 91 9.79 12.74 -9.66
N ILE A 92 8.65 13.23 -10.13
CA ILE A 92 8.51 14.60 -10.66
C ILE A 92 7.52 15.36 -9.79
N THR A 93 8.04 16.30 -9.01
CA THR A 93 7.27 17.32 -8.29
C THR A 93 6.95 18.46 -9.27
N GLU A 94 5.68 18.67 -9.61
CA GLU A 94 5.28 19.91 -10.28
C GLU A 94 5.16 21.03 -9.24
N ALA A 95 6.05 22.00 -9.37
CA ALA A 95 6.07 23.22 -8.59
C ALA A 95 4.76 24.01 -8.79
N SER A 96 3.99 24.18 -7.70
CA SER A 96 3.45 25.45 -7.20
C SER A 96 2.28 25.12 -6.27
N ARG A 97 2.42 25.28 -4.96
CA ARG A 97 2.21 26.59 -4.32
C ARG A 97 2.73 26.63 -2.88
N TYR A 98 3.78 27.44 -2.69
CA TYR A 98 4.06 28.22 -1.49
C TYR A 98 4.29 27.47 -0.15
N ASN A 99 5.51 26.96 0.08
CA ASN A 99 6.26 27.31 1.30
C ASN A 99 7.73 26.88 1.23
N ASN A 100 8.63 27.86 1.36
CA ASN A 100 10.07 27.70 1.46
C ASN A 100 10.42 27.32 2.91
N THR A 101 10.37 26.02 3.29
CA THR A 101 11.08 25.34 4.43
C THR A 101 10.38 24.10 5.03
N GLY A 102 9.19 23.69 4.57
CA GLY A 102 8.51 22.48 5.08
C GLY A 102 8.56 21.33 4.08
N ALA A 103 8.95 20.13 4.51
CA ALA A 103 8.82 18.92 3.71
C ALA A 103 7.33 18.71 3.35
N ASN A 104 6.98 18.96 2.08
CA ASN A 104 5.63 18.80 1.57
C ASN A 104 5.44 17.32 1.22
N GLU A 105 4.95 16.53 2.17
CA GLU A 105 4.54 15.15 1.90
C GLU A 105 3.26 15.19 1.05
N SER A 106 3.42 14.95 -0.25
CA SER A 106 2.28 14.72 -1.14
C SER A 106 1.54 13.46 -0.64
N PRO A 107 0.21 13.45 -0.55
CA PRO A 107 -0.51 12.25 -0.14
C PRO A 107 -0.25 11.15 -1.16
N THR A 108 0.51 10.14 -0.74
CA THR A 108 0.93 9.04 -1.60
C THR A 108 -0.20 8.02 -1.69
N ILE A 109 -0.41 7.43 -2.87
CA ILE A 109 -1.48 6.42 -3.08
C ILE A 109 -1.25 5.17 -2.21
N LEU A 110 -0.01 4.93 -1.80
CA LEU A 110 0.42 3.89 -0.88
C LEU A 110 0.67 4.47 0.52
N SER A 111 0.28 3.70 1.54
CA SER A 111 0.62 3.96 2.93
C SER A 111 2.13 3.82 3.15
N ASP A 112 2.73 4.81 3.82
CA ASP A 112 4.13 4.73 4.25
C ASP A 112 4.37 3.55 5.19
N ASP A 113 3.38 3.20 6.04
CA ASP A 113 3.45 2.03 6.90
C ASP A 113 3.45 0.73 6.09
N ALA A 114 2.67 0.66 5.01
CA ALA A 114 2.69 -0.49 4.11
C ALA A 114 4.07 -0.65 3.45
N VAL A 115 4.68 0.46 3.01
CA VAL A 115 6.06 0.45 2.47
C VAL A 115 7.06 0.05 3.53
N LEU A 116 6.91 0.51 4.78
CA LEU A 116 7.77 0.16 5.90
C LEU A 116 7.68 -1.34 6.23
N PHE A 117 6.49 -1.95 6.19
CA PHE A 117 6.35 -3.39 6.39
C PHE A 117 6.99 -4.21 5.27
N LEU A 118 6.93 -3.73 4.03
CA LEU A 118 7.62 -4.35 2.90
C LEU A 118 9.13 -4.08 2.93
N SER A 119 9.57 -2.99 3.56
CA SER A 119 10.98 -2.69 3.76
C SER A 119 11.64 -3.80 4.61
N GLY A 120 12.73 -4.37 4.10
CA GLY A 120 13.39 -5.55 4.69
C GLY A 120 12.88 -6.91 4.22
N THR A 121 11.83 -6.98 3.39
CA THR A 121 11.40 -8.25 2.75
C THR A 121 12.17 -8.56 1.46
N GLY A 122 12.80 -7.54 0.86
CA GLY A 122 13.40 -7.60 -0.47
C GLY A 122 12.40 -7.44 -1.62
N LEU A 123 11.09 -7.43 -1.35
CA LEU A 123 10.04 -7.28 -2.38
C LEU A 123 10.03 -5.90 -3.03
N LEU A 124 10.55 -4.88 -2.32
CA LEU A 124 10.72 -3.53 -2.84
C LEU A 124 12.00 -3.34 -3.65
N TYR A 125 12.86 -4.36 -3.75
CA TYR A 125 14.15 -4.22 -4.40
C TYR A 125 13.97 -4.04 -5.91
N ARG A 126 14.22 -2.81 -6.36
CA ARG A 126 14.33 -2.44 -7.77
C ARG A 126 15.81 -2.50 -8.13
N GLY A 127 16.30 -3.69 -8.46
CA GLY A 127 17.67 -3.83 -8.96
C GLY A 127 17.90 -2.86 -10.13
N LEU A 128 19.03 -2.14 -10.09
CA LEU A 128 19.58 -1.47 -11.27
C LEU A 128 20.04 -2.60 -12.20
N GLY A 129 19.23 -2.90 -13.22
CA GLY A 129 19.62 -3.76 -14.33
C GLY A 129 20.47 -2.99 -15.32
#